data_AF-A0A946YZZ6-F1
#
_entry.id   AF-A0A946YZZ6-F1
#
_cell.length_a   1.000
_cell.length_b   1.000
_cell.length_c   1.000
_cell.angle_alpha   90.00
_cell.angle_beta   90.00
_cell.angle_gamma   90.00
#
_symmetry.space_group_name_H-M   'P 1'
#
loop_
_entity.id
_entity.type
_entity.pdbx_description
1 polymer ?
#
loop_
_entity_poly.entity_id
_entity_poly.type
_entity_poly.pdbx_seq_one_letter_code
_entity_poly.pdbx_strand_id
1 'polypeptide(L)'
;LEGQVAVIGSGVLSPEERADIVDALFDSSMYRADQDSFMLYPARQLPSFLEKNVVPEKAVDANPLLRALLESGDQTVVTAGPDGLVRFDADFAKQDHLETALDELAEVEEWSDLVAAHRDQTLDAYEHVFNHHAYTGRSGSMYGYEGIGSIYWHMVAKLAVAVQESAFEAVAAGAAPETIERLVGAFWRVRAGLGFNKTATEFGAIPIDPYSHTPGHAGAQQPGMTGLVKEELLTRPAEVGVRVDGGEIHFDQLFLRGLELVTEGETWQLLDTTLGGITIDLSPGSLGTTLCQVPIVLSRTDGDAQIEIEFADGTTRLQPGSSLDAETSSDVFGRTGSVAKVTARVPSGPND
;
A
#
# COMPACT_ATOMS: atom_id res chain seq x y z
N LEU A 1 -1.52 0.54 8.18
CA LEU A 1 -0.89 1.13 6.99
C LEU A 1 -1.73 2.27 6.40
N GLU A 2 -2.99 2.03 6.02
CA GLU A 2 -3.84 3.01 5.35
C GLU A 2 -3.95 4.37 6.09
N GLY A 3 -4.16 4.36 7.41
CA GLY A 3 -4.18 5.60 8.20
C GLY A 3 -2.86 6.37 8.17
N GLN A 4 -1.72 5.68 8.04
CA GLN A 4 -0.40 6.32 7.95
C GLN A 4 -0.24 7.00 6.59
N VAL A 5 -0.61 6.31 5.51
CA VAL A 5 -0.66 6.89 4.15
C VAL A 5 -1.53 8.14 4.13
N ALA A 6 -2.72 8.06 4.71
CA ALA A 6 -3.67 9.17 4.73
C ALA A 6 -3.14 10.39 5.49
N VAL A 7 -2.52 10.21 6.66
CA VAL A 7 -2.02 11.34 7.46
C VAL A 7 -0.74 11.95 6.88
N ILE A 8 0.15 11.13 6.29
CA ILE A 8 1.35 11.62 5.58
C ILE A 8 0.92 12.51 4.39
N GLY A 9 -0.04 12.06 3.59
CA GLY A 9 -0.57 12.80 2.44
C GLY A 9 -1.63 13.85 2.77
N SER A 10 -1.85 14.19 4.05
CA SER A 10 -2.95 15.10 4.46
C SER A 10 -2.61 16.59 4.33
N GLY A 11 -1.33 16.94 4.24
CA GLY A 11 -0.86 18.33 4.31
C GLY A 11 -0.87 18.95 5.72
N VAL A 12 -1.28 18.22 6.76
CA VAL A 12 -1.41 18.76 8.13
C VAL A 12 -0.11 18.66 8.94
N LEU A 13 0.71 17.64 8.66
CA LEU A 13 1.96 17.39 9.38
C LEU A 13 3.13 18.16 8.76
N SER A 14 4.08 18.55 9.61
CA SER A 14 5.38 19.05 9.17
C SER A 14 6.19 17.98 8.42
N PRO A 15 7.15 18.37 7.56
CA PRO A 15 8.05 17.43 6.89
C PRO A 15 8.76 16.46 7.85
N GLU A 16 9.21 16.95 9.00
CA GLU A 16 9.89 16.16 10.04
C GLU A 16 8.94 15.09 10.63
N GLU A 17 7.72 15.47 11.00
CA GLU A 17 6.72 14.54 11.54
C GLU A 17 6.36 13.44 10.53
N ARG A 18 6.29 13.78 9.24
CA ARG A 18 6.04 12.79 8.18
C ARG A 18 7.20 11.81 8.06
N ALA A 19 8.45 12.29 8.10
CA ALA A 19 9.63 11.43 8.11
C ALA A 19 9.64 10.48 9.33
N ASP A 20 9.32 11.01 10.51
CA ASP A 20 9.25 10.23 11.75
C ASP A 20 8.18 9.11 11.69
N ILE A 21 7.02 9.37 11.08
CA ILE A 21 6.00 8.34 10.86
C ILE A 21 6.52 7.22 9.97
N VAL A 22 7.23 7.55 8.88
CA VAL A 22 7.75 6.52 7.97
C VAL A 22 8.84 5.70 8.66
N ASP A 23 9.75 6.32 9.41
CA ASP A 23 10.76 5.61 10.20
C ASP A 23 10.09 4.66 11.22
N ALA A 24 9.10 5.16 11.97
CA ALA A 24 8.36 4.35 12.93
C ALA A 24 7.57 3.20 12.25
N LEU A 25 7.14 3.38 11.00
CA LEU A 25 6.46 2.33 10.25
C LEU A 25 7.40 1.15 9.97
N PHE A 26 8.67 1.40 9.63
CA PHE A 26 9.69 0.36 9.46
C PHE A 26 10.04 -0.36 10.76
N ASP A 27 9.94 0.33 11.90
CA ASP A 27 10.14 -0.28 13.24
C ASP A 27 8.87 -0.96 13.78
N SER A 28 7.75 -0.86 13.08
CA SER A 28 6.46 -1.37 13.55
C SER A 28 6.23 -2.85 13.24
N SER A 29 5.26 -3.45 13.94
CA SER A 29 4.78 -4.81 13.64
C SER A 29 4.00 -4.94 12.32
N MET A 30 3.81 -3.84 11.57
CA MET A 30 3.30 -3.89 10.20
C MET A 30 4.42 -4.19 9.19
N TYR A 31 5.69 -3.92 9.53
CA TYR A 31 6.81 -4.25 8.67
C TYR A 31 7.04 -5.76 8.63
N ARG A 32 7.21 -6.28 7.41
CA ARG A 32 7.33 -7.70 7.10
C ARG A 32 8.69 -7.95 6.44
N ALA A 33 9.66 -8.34 7.26
CA ALA A 33 11.08 -8.36 6.91
C ALA A 33 11.46 -9.31 5.76
N ASP A 34 10.76 -10.44 5.59
CA ASP A 34 11.01 -11.38 4.48
C ASP A 34 10.67 -10.80 3.10
N GLN A 35 9.88 -9.72 3.07
CA GLN A 35 9.44 -9.04 1.87
C GLN A 35 9.84 -7.55 1.86
N ASP A 36 10.61 -7.08 2.84
CA ASP A 36 11.04 -5.68 2.97
C ASP A 36 9.89 -4.67 2.72
N SER A 37 8.70 -4.93 3.29
CA SER A 37 7.49 -4.17 2.97
C SER A 37 6.44 -4.27 4.09
N PHE A 38 5.23 -3.75 3.87
CA PHE A 38 4.25 -3.51 4.93
C PHE A 38 2.94 -4.29 4.74
N MET A 39 2.49 -4.91 5.83
CA MET A 39 1.13 -5.42 5.98
C MET A 39 0.15 -4.26 6.26
N LEU A 40 -1.14 -4.48 5.98
CA LEU A 40 -2.17 -3.46 6.23
C LEU A 40 -2.32 -3.13 7.74
N TYR A 41 -2.14 -4.14 8.58
CA TYR A 41 -2.24 -4.10 10.03
C TYR A 41 -1.36 -5.22 10.62
N PRO A 42 -0.99 -5.16 11.92
CA PRO A 42 -0.15 -6.17 12.54
C PRO A 42 -0.72 -7.59 12.38
N ALA A 43 0.14 -8.56 12.07
CA ALA A 43 -0.28 -9.95 12.02
C ALA A 43 -0.66 -10.44 13.42
N ARG A 44 -1.82 -11.09 13.54
CA ARG A 44 -2.31 -11.68 14.79
C ARG A 44 -2.37 -13.19 14.70
N GLN A 45 -2.06 -13.87 15.78
CA GLN A 45 -2.29 -15.31 15.89
C GLN A 45 -3.74 -15.54 16.35
N LEU A 46 -4.49 -16.31 15.56
CA LEU A 46 -5.83 -16.74 15.97
C LEU A 46 -5.74 -18.00 16.82
N PRO A 47 -6.67 -18.19 17.77
CA PRO A 47 -6.77 -19.45 18.50
C PRO A 47 -6.91 -20.61 17.52
N SER A 48 -6.22 -21.72 17.81
CA SER A 48 -6.38 -22.96 17.06
C SER A 48 -7.80 -23.52 17.25
N PHE A 49 -8.19 -24.47 16.40
CA PHE A 49 -9.56 -25.01 16.42
C PHE A 49 -9.98 -25.54 17.79
N LEU A 50 -9.08 -26.22 18.51
CA LEU A 50 -9.39 -26.82 19.83
C LEU A 50 -9.39 -25.81 20.98
N GLU A 51 -8.69 -24.68 20.80
CA GLU A 51 -8.67 -23.56 21.76
C GLU A 51 -9.89 -22.64 21.60
N LYS A 52 -10.56 -22.69 20.43
CA LYS A 52 -11.81 -21.96 20.21
C LYS A 52 -12.97 -22.60 20.96
N ASN A 53 -13.98 -21.78 21.24
CA ASN A 53 -15.26 -22.23 21.79
C ASN A 53 -15.08 -23.03 23.09
N VAL A 54 -14.27 -22.53 24.02
CA VAL A 54 -14.12 -23.12 25.35
C VAL A 54 -14.75 -22.17 26.36
N VAL A 55 -15.85 -22.60 26.98
CA VAL A 55 -16.53 -21.83 28.01
C VAL A 55 -15.71 -21.91 29.31
N PRO A 56 -15.29 -20.78 29.92
CA PRO A 56 -14.54 -20.82 31.16
C PRO A 56 -15.32 -21.54 32.27
N GLU A 57 -14.65 -22.41 33.04
CA GLU A 57 -15.27 -23.20 34.13
C GLU A 57 -16.06 -22.30 35.10
N LYS A 58 -15.48 -21.16 35.49
CA LYS A 58 -16.16 -20.18 36.36
C LYS A 58 -17.45 -19.61 35.76
N ALA A 59 -17.51 -19.46 34.43
CA ALA A 59 -18.72 -18.98 33.75
C ALA A 59 -19.80 -20.07 33.71
N VAL A 60 -19.41 -21.34 33.56
CA VAL A 60 -20.32 -22.49 33.69
C VAL A 60 -20.84 -22.59 35.12
N ASP A 61 -19.95 -22.59 36.12
CA ASP A 61 -20.31 -22.71 37.55
C ASP A 61 -21.28 -21.62 38.02
N ALA A 62 -21.09 -20.40 37.52
CA ALA A 62 -21.91 -19.25 37.85
C ALA A 62 -23.26 -19.24 37.13
N ASN A 63 -23.46 -20.05 36.09
CA ASN A 63 -24.65 -20.06 35.24
C ASN A 63 -25.52 -21.33 35.52
N PRO A 64 -26.63 -21.20 36.28
CA PRO A 64 -27.48 -22.33 36.61
C PRO A 64 -28.11 -23.05 35.41
N LEU A 65 -28.43 -22.34 34.32
CA LEU A 65 -28.95 -22.99 33.10
C LEU A 65 -27.90 -23.91 32.49
N LEU A 66 -26.66 -23.44 32.30
CA LEU A 66 -25.60 -24.25 31.70
C LEU A 66 -25.30 -25.50 32.52
N ARG A 67 -25.26 -25.39 33.86
CA ARG A 67 -25.07 -26.57 34.73
C ARG A 67 -26.20 -27.57 34.59
N ALA A 68 -27.45 -27.10 34.61
CA ALA A 68 -28.61 -27.98 34.52
C ALA A 68 -28.66 -28.74 33.18
N LEU A 69 -28.33 -28.08 32.07
CA LEU A 69 -28.21 -28.72 30.75
C LEU A 69 -27.11 -29.80 30.73
N LEU A 70 -25.95 -29.51 31.33
CA LEU A 70 -24.85 -30.48 31.44
C LEU A 70 -25.22 -31.68 32.32
N GLU A 71 -25.94 -31.47 33.41
CA GLU A 71 -26.39 -32.52 34.33
C GLU A 71 -27.47 -33.42 33.71
N SER A 72 -28.37 -32.87 32.89
CA SER A 72 -29.40 -33.64 32.17
C SER A 72 -28.85 -34.34 30.92
N GLY A 73 -27.70 -33.91 30.42
CA GLY A 73 -27.11 -34.38 29.17
C GLY A 73 -27.74 -33.73 27.92
N ASP A 74 -28.47 -32.63 28.09
CA ASP A 74 -29.01 -31.82 27.00
C ASP A 74 -27.88 -31.04 26.32
N GLN A 75 -27.77 -31.19 25.00
CA GLN A 75 -26.67 -30.63 24.20
C GLN A 75 -27.09 -29.41 23.38
N THR A 76 -28.32 -28.91 23.56
CA THR A 76 -28.91 -27.86 22.71
C THR A 76 -28.12 -26.55 22.73
N VAL A 77 -27.44 -26.24 23.84
CA VAL A 77 -26.68 -24.98 24.01
C VAL A 77 -25.21 -25.22 24.31
N VAL A 78 -24.88 -26.16 25.18
CA VAL A 78 -23.50 -26.51 25.55
C VAL A 78 -23.31 -28.02 25.61
N THR A 79 -22.09 -28.46 25.35
CA THR A 79 -21.68 -29.87 25.49
C THR A 79 -20.34 -29.95 26.23
N ALA A 80 -20.22 -30.91 27.15
CA ALA A 80 -18.93 -31.29 27.73
C ALA A 80 -18.20 -32.30 26.82
N GLY A 81 -17.01 -31.93 26.36
CA GLY A 81 -16.17 -32.80 25.53
C GLY A 81 -15.48 -33.92 26.33
N PRO A 82 -14.91 -34.93 25.65
CA PRO A 82 -14.11 -35.97 26.30
C PRO A 82 -12.85 -35.45 27.01
N ASP A 83 -12.42 -34.23 26.67
CA ASP A 83 -11.34 -33.48 27.30
C ASP A 83 -11.77 -32.76 28.60
N GLY A 84 -13.04 -32.88 29.00
CA GLY A 84 -13.61 -32.22 30.16
C GLY A 84 -13.91 -30.74 29.94
N LEU A 85 -13.70 -30.20 28.73
CA LEU A 85 -13.97 -28.81 28.41
C LEU A 85 -15.41 -28.64 27.94
N VAL A 86 -16.07 -27.59 28.41
CA VAL A 86 -17.42 -27.21 27.99
C VAL A 86 -17.33 -26.29 26.77
N ARG A 87 -18.14 -26.55 25.76
CA ARG A 87 -18.21 -25.78 24.51
C ARG A 87 -19.66 -25.45 24.18
N PHE A 88 -19.91 -24.29 23.56
CA PHE A 88 -21.21 -24.03 22.96
C PHE A 88 -21.45 -24.96 21.77
N ASP A 89 -22.72 -25.14 21.39
CA ASP A 89 -23.07 -25.91 20.20
C ASP A 89 -22.29 -25.42 18.96
N ALA A 90 -21.84 -26.37 18.14
CA ALA A 90 -20.95 -26.10 17.03
C ALA A 90 -21.63 -25.40 15.83
N ASP A 91 -22.97 -25.44 15.75
CA ASP A 91 -23.75 -24.79 14.70
C ASP A 91 -23.98 -23.29 14.98
N PHE A 92 -23.55 -22.80 16.16
CA PHE A 92 -23.64 -21.39 16.50
C PHE A 92 -22.52 -20.58 15.83
N ALA A 93 -22.90 -19.80 14.82
CA ALA A 93 -21.99 -18.89 14.13
C ALA A 93 -22.02 -17.46 14.70
N LYS A 94 -23.10 -17.10 15.40
CA LYS A 94 -23.37 -15.76 15.96
C LYS A 94 -24.44 -15.85 17.04
N GLN A 95 -24.60 -14.76 17.80
CA GLN A 95 -25.52 -14.67 18.93
C GLN A 95 -26.96 -15.10 18.58
N ASP A 96 -27.49 -14.71 17.42
CA ASP A 96 -28.86 -15.05 16.99
C ASP A 96 -29.14 -16.56 16.99
N HIS A 97 -28.13 -17.41 16.74
CA HIS A 97 -28.30 -18.87 16.75
C HIS A 97 -28.49 -19.37 18.19
N LEU A 98 -27.71 -18.83 19.14
CA LEU A 98 -27.89 -19.11 20.55
C LEU A 98 -29.24 -18.57 21.06
N GLU A 99 -29.64 -17.37 20.65
CA GLU A 99 -30.95 -16.81 21.00
C GLU A 99 -32.09 -17.73 20.56
N THR A 100 -32.01 -18.25 19.32
CA THR A 100 -32.98 -19.21 18.76
C THR A 100 -33.00 -20.50 19.58
N ALA A 101 -31.85 -21.07 19.92
CA ALA A 101 -31.77 -22.28 20.74
C ALA A 101 -32.34 -22.07 22.15
N LEU A 102 -32.11 -20.89 22.73
CA LEU A 102 -32.69 -20.51 24.02
C LEU A 102 -34.21 -20.32 23.93
N ASP A 103 -34.75 -19.80 22.82
CA ASP A 103 -36.20 -19.73 22.60
C ASP A 103 -36.83 -21.12 22.49
N GLU A 104 -36.20 -22.04 21.76
CA GLU A 104 -36.67 -23.42 21.65
C GLU A 104 -36.64 -24.14 23.01
N LEU A 105 -35.59 -23.93 23.82
CA LEU A 105 -35.55 -24.44 25.18
C LEU A 105 -36.65 -23.82 26.07
N ALA A 106 -36.96 -22.54 25.90
CA ALA A 106 -37.97 -21.86 26.71
C ALA A 106 -39.39 -22.43 26.54
N GLU A 107 -39.67 -23.09 25.41
CA GLU A 107 -40.93 -23.80 25.13
C GLU A 107 -41.04 -25.14 25.87
N VAL A 108 -39.95 -25.65 26.41
CA VAL A 108 -39.92 -26.88 27.23
C VAL A 108 -40.14 -26.49 28.69
N GLU A 109 -41.20 -27.04 29.31
CA GLU A 109 -41.60 -26.73 30.69
C GLU A 109 -40.44 -26.89 31.71
N GLU A 110 -39.58 -27.90 31.51
CA GLU A 110 -38.39 -28.16 32.34
C GLU A 110 -37.37 -27.01 32.33
N TRP A 111 -37.22 -26.32 31.19
CA TRP A 111 -36.18 -25.31 30.99
C TRP A 111 -36.69 -23.87 31.06
N SER A 112 -38.00 -23.65 30.91
CA SER A 112 -38.62 -22.33 30.75
C SER A 112 -38.20 -21.30 31.81
N ASP A 113 -38.30 -21.65 33.10
CA ASP A 113 -37.93 -20.75 34.21
C ASP A 113 -36.42 -20.48 34.26
N LEU A 114 -35.59 -21.49 33.97
CA LEU A 114 -34.13 -21.35 33.96
C LEU A 114 -33.66 -20.48 32.80
N VAL A 115 -34.24 -20.65 31.61
CA VAL A 115 -33.96 -19.78 30.47
C VAL A 115 -34.37 -18.35 30.80
N ALA A 116 -35.59 -18.12 31.31
CA ALA A 116 -36.05 -16.78 31.65
C ALA A 116 -35.13 -16.08 32.68
N ALA A 117 -34.60 -16.83 33.66
CA ALA A 117 -33.72 -16.28 34.69
C ALA A 117 -32.26 -16.08 34.25
N HIS A 118 -31.75 -16.87 33.31
CA HIS A 118 -30.32 -16.94 32.98
C HIS A 118 -29.99 -16.72 31.49
N ARG A 119 -30.95 -16.24 30.69
CA ARG A 119 -30.76 -15.91 29.27
C ARG A 119 -29.59 -14.95 29.06
N ASP A 120 -29.67 -13.76 29.65
CA ASP A 120 -28.66 -12.71 29.46
C ASP A 120 -27.28 -13.16 29.93
N GLN A 121 -27.22 -13.87 31.06
CA GLN A 121 -25.97 -14.45 31.56
C GLN A 121 -25.35 -15.45 30.57
N THR A 122 -26.18 -16.19 29.83
CA THR A 122 -25.73 -17.14 28.80
C THR A 122 -25.26 -16.44 27.55
N LEU A 123 -25.96 -15.39 27.12
CA LEU A 123 -25.55 -14.51 26.01
C LEU A 123 -24.23 -13.80 26.33
N ASP A 124 -24.06 -13.30 27.55
CA ASP A 124 -22.82 -12.67 28.03
C ASP A 124 -21.65 -13.66 28.04
N ALA A 125 -21.88 -14.91 28.47
CA ALA A 125 -20.85 -15.95 28.41
C ALA A 125 -20.46 -16.28 26.97
N TYR A 126 -21.42 -16.32 26.04
CA TYR A 126 -21.17 -16.51 24.62
C TYR A 126 -20.34 -15.37 24.03
N GLU A 127 -20.73 -14.12 24.29
CA GLU A 127 -19.97 -12.95 23.85
C GLU A 127 -18.57 -12.90 24.49
N HIS A 128 -18.42 -13.31 25.74
CA HIS A 128 -17.09 -13.38 26.38
C HIS A 128 -16.17 -14.40 25.68
N VAL A 129 -16.71 -15.54 25.25
CA VAL A 129 -15.94 -16.60 24.55
C VAL A 129 -15.53 -16.15 23.13
N PHE A 130 -16.45 -15.53 22.40
CA PHE A 130 -16.23 -15.24 20.97
C PHE A 130 -15.81 -13.79 20.66
N ASN A 131 -16.08 -12.86 21.57
CA ASN A 131 -15.74 -11.45 21.45
C ASN A 131 -16.21 -10.84 20.12
N HIS A 132 -17.45 -11.13 19.72
CA HIS A 132 -17.98 -10.73 18.41
C HIS A 132 -18.12 -9.22 18.26
N HIS A 133 -18.26 -8.45 19.34
CA HIS A 133 -18.29 -6.99 19.25
C HIS A 133 -16.99 -6.40 18.66
N ALA A 134 -15.86 -7.10 18.80
CA ALA A 134 -14.57 -6.71 18.23
C ALA A 134 -14.38 -7.15 16.77
N TYR A 135 -15.39 -7.77 16.15
CA TYR A 135 -15.33 -8.20 14.76
C TYR A 135 -15.47 -7.01 13.80
N THR A 136 -14.39 -6.68 13.09
CA THR A 136 -14.36 -5.59 12.10
C THR A 136 -14.51 -6.08 10.66
N GLY A 137 -14.88 -7.34 10.46
CA GLY A 137 -14.93 -7.99 9.15
C GLY A 137 -13.86 -9.09 8.95
N ARG A 138 -13.87 -9.68 7.76
CA ARG A 138 -13.08 -10.89 7.42
C ARG A 138 -11.56 -10.73 7.49
N SER A 139 -11.05 -9.50 7.51
CA SER A 139 -9.62 -9.18 7.44
C SER A 139 -8.85 -9.92 8.55
N GLY A 140 -9.35 -9.86 9.78
CA GLY A 140 -8.77 -10.57 10.91
C GLY A 140 -9.06 -12.07 10.98
N SER A 141 -9.76 -12.68 10.02
CA SER A 141 -10.19 -14.10 10.10
C SER A 141 -9.79 -14.94 8.88
N MET A 142 -8.98 -14.39 7.98
CA MET A 142 -8.43 -15.10 6.81
C MET A 142 -6.94 -14.79 6.63
N TYR A 143 -6.21 -15.62 5.87
CA TYR A 143 -4.74 -15.57 5.74
C TYR A 143 -4.25 -15.20 4.32
N GLY A 144 -5.13 -14.69 3.47
CA GLY A 144 -4.81 -14.21 2.12
C GLY A 144 -5.60 -12.95 1.78
N TYR A 145 -5.44 -12.40 0.57
CA TYR A 145 -6.04 -11.11 0.17
C TYR A 145 -5.65 -9.98 1.14
N GLU A 146 -6.64 -9.28 1.73
CA GLU A 146 -6.42 -8.25 2.74
C GLU A 146 -6.12 -8.82 4.13
N GLY A 147 -6.04 -10.16 4.28
CA GLY A 147 -6.02 -10.89 5.54
C GLY A 147 -4.69 -10.84 6.33
N ILE A 148 -4.67 -11.61 7.43
CA ILE A 148 -3.54 -11.70 8.35
C ILE A 148 -2.25 -12.10 7.61
N GLY A 149 -1.17 -11.35 7.85
CA GLY A 149 0.15 -11.66 7.31
C GLY A 149 0.33 -11.31 5.83
N SER A 150 -0.70 -10.76 5.17
CA SER A 150 -0.67 -10.43 3.76
C SER A 150 -0.24 -8.99 3.52
N ILE A 151 0.68 -8.80 2.58
CA ILE A 151 0.98 -7.48 2.01
C ILE A 151 -0.04 -7.20 0.92
N TYR A 152 -0.69 -6.04 0.97
CA TYR A 152 -1.58 -5.57 -0.09
C TYR A 152 -0.90 -4.44 -0.86
N TRP A 153 -0.37 -4.78 -2.03
CA TRP A 153 0.64 -3.97 -2.72
C TRP A 153 0.15 -2.58 -3.13
N HIS A 154 -1.13 -2.45 -3.45
CA HIS A 154 -1.69 -1.15 -3.80
C HIS A 154 -1.57 -0.14 -2.64
N MET A 155 -1.74 -0.57 -1.38
CA MET A 155 -1.58 0.34 -0.24
C MET A 155 -0.11 0.73 0.01
N VAL A 156 0.84 -0.18 -0.29
CA VAL A 156 2.28 0.13 -0.25
C VAL A 156 2.66 1.13 -1.35
N ALA A 157 2.12 0.98 -2.56
CA ALA A 157 2.37 1.93 -3.63
C ALA A 157 1.77 3.31 -3.33
N LYS A 158 0.62 3.38 -2.64
CA LYS A 158 0.08 4.65 -2.10
C LYS A 158 1.00 5.30 -1.07
N LEU A 159 1.66 4.51 -0.22
CA LEU A 159 2.67 5.03 0.70
C LEU A 159 3.82 5.68 -0.08
N ALA A 160 4.31 5.04 -1.15
CA ALA A 160 5.37 5.62 -1.99
C ALA A 160 4.96 7.00 -2.56
N VAL A 161 3.73 7.13 -3.07
CA VAL A 161 3.19 8.42 -3.54
C VAL A 161 3.18 9.46 -2.42
N ALA A 162 2.61 9.13 -1.25
CA ALA A 162 2.51 10.08 -0.13
C ALA A 162 3.89 10.55 0.37
N VAL A 163 4.88 9.66 0.39
CA VAL A 163 6.26 10.01 0.79
C VAL A 163 6.96 10.85 -0.28
N GLN A 164 6.76 10.54 -1.56
CA GLN A 164 7.28 11.35 -2.66
C GLN A 164 6.75 12.78 -2.62
N GLU A 165 5.43 12.95 -2.50
CA GLU A 165 4.78 14.26 -2.41
C GLU A 165 5.29 15.04 -1.19
N SER A 166 5.47 14.35 -0.06
CA SER A 166 6.03 14.95 1.15
C SER A 166 7.45 15.49 0.96
N ALA A 167 8.29 14.82 0.17
CA ALA A 167 9.64 15.33 -0.13
C ALA A 167 9.59 16.61 -0.98
N PHE A 168 8.71 16.66 -1.99
CA PHE A 168 8.53 17.88 -2.79
C PHE A 168 7.97 19.04 -1.96
N GLU A 169 7.01 18.78 -1.09
CA GLU A 169 6.48 19.78 -0.17
C GLU A 169 7.56 20.28 0.81
N ALA A 170 8.43 19.39 1.29
CA ALA A 170 9.55 19.76 2.16
C ALA A 170 10.52 20.72 1.45
N VAL A 171 10.84 20.45 0.18
CA VAL A 171 11.65 21.36 -0.65
C VAL A 171 10.95 22.71 -0.82
N ALA A 172 9.67 22.71 -1.18
CA ALA A 172 8.90 23.94 -1.37
C ALA A 172 8.78 24.78 -0.09
N ALA A 173 8.72 24.12 1.07
CA ALA A 173 8.69 24.78 2.38
C ALA A 173 10.06 25.26 2.87
N GLY A 174 11.15 24.95 2.15
CA GLY A 174 12.51 25.27 2.58
C GLY A 174 12.93 24.52 3.84
N ALA A 175 12.48 23.27 4.00
CA ALA A 175 12.86 22.41 5.11
C ALA A 175 14.37 22.16 5.15
N ALA A 176 14.85 21.68 6.30
CA ALA A 176 16.27 21.36 6.46
C ALA A 176 16.71 20.28 5.44
N PRO A 177 17.92 20.38 4.85
CA PRO A 177 18.42 19.38 3.90
C PRO A 177 18.33 17.95 4.43
N GLU A 178 18.62 17.75 5.72
CA GLU A 178 18.57 16.44 6.37
C GLU A 178 17.14 15.86 6.38
N THR A 179 16.11 16.70 6.52
CA THR A 179 14.70 16.25 6.46
C THR A 179 14.33 15.83 5.03
N ILE A 180 14.76 16.59 4.03
CA ILE A 180 14.53 16.28 2.62
C ILE A 180 15.23 14.96 2.26
N GLU A 181 16.49 14.79 2.64
CA GLU A 181 17.26 13.55 2.46
C GLU A 181 16.58 12.36 3.14
N ARG A 182 16.06 12.52 4.37
CA ARG A 182 15.30 11.48 5.06
C ARG A 182 14.05 11.06 4.29
N LEU A 183 13.27 12.01 3.76
CA LEU A 183 12.05 11.72 2.99
C LEU A 183 12.39 11.05 1.64
N VAL A 184 13.42 11.50 0.95
CA VAL A 184 13.88 10.85 -0.29
C VAL A 184 14.40 9.43 -0.01
N GLY A 185 15.20 9.26 1.05
CA GLY A 185 15.66 7.94 1.50
C GLY A 185 14.49 7.02 1.86
N ALA A 186 13.48 7.55 2.56
CA ALA A 186 12.27 6.82 2.91
C ALA A 186 11.49 6.38 1.66
N PHE A 187 11.34 7.24 0.65
CA PHE A 187 10.73 6.88 -0.64
C PHE A 187 11.46 5.69 -1.27
N TRP A 188 12.80 5.74 -1.35
CA TRP A 188 13.58 4.64 -1.93
C TRP A 188 13.50 3.35 -1.14
N ARG A 189 13.42 3.42 0.20
CA ARG A 189 13.20 2.23 1.04
C ARG A 189 11.83 1.61 0.76
N VAL A 190 10.76 2.41 0.69
CA VAL A 190 9.43 1.89 0.34
C VAL A 190 9.44 1.29 -1.07
N ARG A 191 10.11 1.96 -2.02
CA ARG A 191 10.23 1.52 -3.41
C ARG A 191 10.98 0.18 -3.53
N ALA A 192 12.06 0.00 -2.77
CA ALA A 192 12.87 -1.22 -2.74
C ALA A 192 12.05 -2.47 -2.34
N GLY A 193 11.02 -2.30 -1.50
CA GLY A 193 10.11 -3.35 -1.11
C GLY A 193 9.12 -3.81 -2.20
N LEU A 194 8.92 -3.04 -3.26
CA LEU A 194 7.99 -3.38 -4.36
C LEU A 194 8.55 -4.48 -5.26
N GLY A 195 7.65 -5.21 -5.92
CA GLY A 195 7.94 -6.46 -6.64
C GLY A 195 9.13 -6.38 -7.59
N PHE A 196 9.20 -5.37 -8.45
CA PHE A 196 10.21 -5.26 -9.52
C PHE A 196 11.66 -5.10 -9.02
N ASN A 197 11.87 -4.80 -7.74
CA ASN A 197 13.20 -4.76 -7.12
C ASN A 197 13.66 -6.10 -6.53
N LYS A 198 12.85 -7.15 -6.64
CA LYS A 198 13.10 -8.46 -6.04
C LYS A 198 13.48 -9.51 -7.06
N THR A 199 14.14 -10.56 -6.60
CA THR A 199 14.30 -11.77 -7.41
C THR A 199 12.95 -12.46 -7.62
N ALA A 200 12.82 -13.22 -8.71
CA ALA A 200 11.61 -13.99 -9.00
C ALA A 200 11.28 -15.01 -7.88
N THR A 201 12.29 -15.52 -7.18
CA THR A 201 12.11 -16.44 -6.04
C THR A 201 11.57 -15.72 -4.81
N GLU A 202 12.09 -14.55 -4.46
CA GLU A 202 11.60 -13.75 -3.32
C GLU A 202 10.18 -13.25 -3.56
N PHE A 203 9.88 -12.78 -4.77
CA PHE A 203 8.54 -12.30 -5.12
C PHE A 203 7.55 -13.45 -5.34
N GLY A 204 8.04 -14.60 -5.81
CA GLY A 204 7.25 -15.78 -6.14
C GLY A 204 6.46 -15.66 -7.44
N ALA A 205 6.85 -14.73 -8.32
CA ALA A 205 6.30 -14.52 -9.65
C ALA A 205 7.31 -13.75 -10.52
N ILE A 206 6.92 -13.37 -11.75
CA ILE A 206 7.69 -12.44 -12.58
C ILE A 206 7.68 -11.05 -11.91
N PRO A 207 8.83 -10.51 -11.47
CA PRO A 207 8.88 -9.29 -10.63
C PRO A 207 8.37 -8.02 -11.31
N ILE A 208 8.47 -7.95 -12.64
CA ILE A 208 8.01 -6.79 -13.42
C ILE A 208 6.49 -6.77 -13.65
N ASP A 209 5.80 -7.88 -13.36
CA ASP A 209 4.35 -7.97 -13.47
C ASP A 209 3.69 -7.50 -12.16
N PRO A 210 2.62 -6.71 -12.23
CA PRO A 210 1.89 -6.27 -11.04
C PRO A 210 1.01 -7.39 -10.47
N TYR A 211 0.95 -7.48 -9.14
CA TYR A 211 0.09 -8.41 -8.40
C TYR A 211 -0.62 -7.67 -7.25
N SER A 212 -1.81 -8.13 -6.87
CA SER A 212 -2.59 -7.44 -5.82
C SER A 212 -2.00 -7.62 -4.42
N HIS A 213 -1.58 -8.84 -4.07
CA HIS A 213 -1.14 -9.14 -2.72
C HIS A 213 -0.11 -10.29 -2.66
N THR A 214 0.63 -10.36 -1.55
CA THR A 214 1.53 -11.48 -1.22
C THR A 214 1.21 -11.96 0.20
N PRO A 215 0.54 -13.13 0.37
CA PRO A 215 0.18 -13.65 1.68
C PRO A 215 1.40 -14.16 2.46
N GLY A 216 1.23 -14.48 3.74
CA GLY A 216 2.33 -14.98 4.59
C GLY A 216 2.91 -16.33 4.16
N HIS A 217 2.17 -17.10 3.36
CA HIS A 217 2.44 -18.51 3.07
C HIS A 217 2.63 -18.80 1.57
N ALA A 218 2.64 -17.78 0.71
CA ALA A 218 2.82 -17.94 -0.73
C ALA A 218 3.49 -16.70 -1.35
N GLY A 219 3.91 -16.83 -2.61
CA GLY A 219 4.36 -15.72 -3.44
C GLY A 219 3.23 -14.79 -3.89
N ALA A 220 3.54 -13.84 -4.78
CA ALA A 220 2.60 -12.87 -5.32
C ALA A 220 1.34 -13.51 -5.95
N GLN A 221 0.16 -12.92 -5.68
CA GLN A 221 -1.16 -13.42 -6.06
C GLN A 221 -1.99 -12.36 -6.78
N GLN A 222 -2.88 -12.80 -7.67
CA GLN A 222 -3.76 -11.98 -8.52
C GLN A 222 -3.01 -11.04 -9.48
N PRO A 223 -2.55 -11.55 -10.64
CA PRO A 223 -1.79 -10.75 -11.60
C PRO A 223 -2.63 -9.69 -12.32
N GLY A 224 -1.96 -8.62 -12.75
CA GLY A 224 -2.44 -7.69 -13.77
C GLY A 224 -3.13 -6.46 -13.20
N MET A 225 -4.47 -6.43 -13.27
CA MET A 225 -5.27 -5.21 -13.14
C MET A 225 -5.48 -4.74 -11.68
N THR A 226 -4.39 -4.61 -10.93
CA THR A 226 -4.39 -4.04 -9.57
C THR A 226 -4.24 -2.51 -9.62
N GLY A 227 -4.83 -1.84 -8.64
CA GLY A 227 -4.64 -0.42 -8.42
C GLY A 227 -3.21 0.00 -8.10
N LEU A 228 -2.28 -0.92 -7.84
CA LEU A 228 -0.86 -0.58 -7.68
C LEU A 228 -0.33 0.20 -8.89
N VAL A 229 -0.69 -0.20 -10.11
CA VAL A 229 -0.06 0.31 -11.34
C VAL A 229 -0.22 1.81 -11.53
N LYS A 230 -1.36 2.41 -11.16
CA LYS A 230 -1.49 3.87 -11.31
C LYS A 230 -0.63 4.63 -10.31
N GLU A 231 -0.41 4.09 -9.12
CA GLU A 231 0.44 4.77 -8.14
C GLU A 231 1.89 4.75 -8.62
N GLU A 232 2.36 3.65 -9.20
CA GLU A 232 3.71 3.60 -9.81
C GLU A 232 3.85 4.49 -11.05
N LEU A 233 2.78 4.67 -11.84
CA LEU A 233 2.74 5.66 -12.91
C LEU A 233 2.83 7.10 -12.39
N LEU A 234 2.34 7.39 -11.18
CA LEU A 234 2.45 8.70 -10.55
C LEU A 234 3.83 8.94 -9.92
N THR A 235 4.51 7.89 -9.45
CA THR A 235 5.85 8.05 -8.89
C THR A 235 6.94 8.10 -9.95
N ARG A 236 6.77 7.40 -11.07
CA ARG A 236 7.82 7.27 -12.10
C ARG A 236 8.30 8.61 -12.67
N PRO A 237 7.45 9.62 -12.97
CA PRO A 237 7.91 10.92 -13.47
C PRO A 237 8.97 11.56 -12.58
N ALA A 238 8.81 11.52 -11.26
CA ALA A 238 9.78 12.06 -10.32
C ALA A 238 11.13 11.33 -10.41
N GLU A 239 11.10 9.99 -10.51
CA GLU A 239 12.31 9.15 -10.64
C GLU A 239 13.09 9.45 -11.93
N VAL A 240 12.41 9.85 -13.01
CA VAL A 240 13.02 10.23 -14.29
C VAL A 240 13.24 11.75 -14.42
N GLY A 241 13.06 12.48 -13.32
CA GLY A 241 13.34 13.91 -13.24
C GLY A 241 12.37 14.81 -13.99
N VAL A 242 11.11 14.41 -14.15
CA VAL A 242 10.04 15.21 -14.76
C VAL A 242 8.93 15.48 -13.74
N ARG A 243 8.62 16.76 -13.51
CA ARG A 243 7.57 17.19 -12.59
C ARG A 243 6.68 18.23 -13.27
N VAL A 244 5.38 18.19 -12.99
CA VAL A 244 4.45 19.23 -13.43
C VAL A 244 4.00 20.01 -12.21
N ASP A 245 4.19 21.33 -12.25
CA ASP A 245 3.87 22.22 -11.14
C ASP A 245 3.56 23.62 -11.65
N GLY A 246 2.53 24.25 -11.10
CA GLY A 246 2.07 25.58 -11.54
C GLY A 246 1.65 25.66 -13.02
N GLY A 247 1.38 24.54 -13.69
CA GLY A 247 1.10 24.50 -15.13
C GLY A 247 2.34 24.52 -16.01
N GLU A 248 3.53 24.32 -15.43
CA GLU A 248 4.80 24.23 -16.15
C GLU A 248 5.42 22.84 -15.98
N ILE A 249 6.22 22.43 -16.98
CA ILE A 249 7.03 21.21 -16.92
C ILE A 249 8.40 21.57 -16.35
N HIS A 250 8.76 20.95 -15.24
CA HIS A 250 10.02 21.11 -14.53
C HIS A 250 10.88 19.86 -14.68
N PHE A 251 12.18 20.09 -14.81
CA PHE A 251 13.21 19.06 -14.83
C PHE A 251 13.96 19.10 -13.50
N ASP A 252 13.74 18.08 -12.69
CA ASP A 252 14.18 18.01 -11.30
C ASP A 252 15.12 16.81 -11.10
N GLN A 253 16.04 16.89 -10.14
CA GLN A 253 17.01 15.82 -9.83
C GLN A 253 16.79 15.22 -8.45
N LEU A 254 15.77 15.65 -7.70
CA LEU A 254 15.53 15.22 -6.33
C LEU A 254 15.45 13.69 -6.21
N PHE A 255 14.80 13.03 -7.17
CA PHE A 255 14.68 11.57 -7.24
C PHE A 255 15.42 10.94 -8.44
N LEU A 256 16.20 11.70 -9.22
CA LEU A 256 16.93 11.07 -10.32
C LEU A 256 18.22 10.42 -9.80
N ARG A 257 18.27 9.09 -9.85
CA ARG A 257 19.48 8.33 -9.52
C ARG A 257 20.36 8.16 -10.75
N GLY A 258 21.68 8.22 -10.59
CA GLY A 258 22.62 8.03 -11.69
C GLY A 258 22.49 6.69 -12.42
N LEU A 259 21.94 5.65 -11.77
CA LEU A 259 21.67 4.35 -12.38
C LEU A 259 20.60 4.36 -13.47
N GLU A 260 19.78 5.42 -13.55
CA GLU A 260 18.78 5.61 -14.59
C GLU A 260 19.41 6.16 -15.89
N LEU A 261 20.64 6.67 -15.82
CA LEU A 261 21.33 7.25 -16.97
C LEU A 261 22.04 6.16 -17.77
N VAL A 262 21.96 6.25 -19.11
CA VAL A 262 22.67 5.31 -19.99
C VAL A 262 24.19 5.50 -19.81
N THR A 263 24.92 4.39 -19.69
CA THR A 263 26.38 4.41 -19.49
C THR A 263 27.16 4.44 -20.81
N GLU A 264 26.53 3.99 -21.89
CA GLU A 264 27.04 4.01 -23.26
C GLU A 264 25.99 4.64 -24.18
N GLY A 265 26.39 5.04 -25.39
CA GLY A 265 25.44 5.60 -26.35
C GLY A 265 24.40 4.57 -26.77
N GLU A 266 23.13 4.97 -26.77
CA GLU A 266 22.00 4.08 -27.08
C GLU A 266 21.05 4.72 -28.09
N THR A 267 20.55 3.92 -29.03
CA THR A 267 19.54 4.36 -29.98
C THR A 267 18.15 4.03 -29.45
N TRP A 268 17.39 5.06 -29.10
CA TRP A 268 16.04 4.95 -28.56
C TRP A 268 14.98 5.08 -29.67
N GLN A 269 14.20 4.02 -29.88
CA GLN A 269 13.12 3.97 -30.87
C GLN A 269 11.76 4.14 -30.19
N LEU A 270 10.92 5.03 -30.73
CA LEU A 270 9.62 5.35 -30.17
C LEU A 270 8.64 5.86 -31.24
N LEU A 271 7.40 6.12 -30.82
CA LEU A 271 6.37 6.73 -31.65
C LEU A 271 6.19 8.20 -31.28
N ASP A 272 6.21 9.09 -32.26
CA ASP A 272 5.88 10.50 -32.08
C ASP A 272 4.37 10.72 -31.89
N THR A 273 3.93 11.98 -31.71
CA THR A 273 2.51 12.34 -31.51
C THR A 273 1.60 12.01 -32.70
N THR A 274 2.15 11.72 -33.87
CA THR A 274 1.43 11.28 -35.08
C THR A 274 1.41 9.75 -35.26
N LEU A 275 2.00 9.02 -34.30
CA LEU A 275 2.27 7.57 -34.38
C LEU A 275 3.29 7.19 -35.46
N GLY A 276 4.08 8.17 -35.92
CA GLY A 276 5.24 7.95 -36.77
C GLY A 276 6.41 7.40 -35.95
N GLY A 277 7.13 6.43 -36.52
CA GLY A 277 8.34 5.90 -35.90
C GLY A 277 9.47 6.93 -35.96
N ILE A 278 10.02 7.28 -34.80
CA ILE A 278 11.18 8.17 -34.67
C ILE A 278 12.31 7.47 -33.91
N THR A 279 13.52 7.98 -34.11
CA THR A 279 14.74 7.47 -33.49
C THR A 279 15.51 8.63 -32.89
N ILE A 280 15.92 8.48 -31.63
CA ILE A 280 16.71 9.46 -30.89
C ILE A 280 17.96 8.78 -30.34
N ASP A 281 19.13 9.37 -30.59
CA ASP A 281 20.38 8.90 -30.00
C ASP A 281 20.57 9.51 -28.60
N LEU A 282 20.69 8.65 -27.60
CA LEU A 282 21.01 8.99 -26.22
C LEU A 282 22.53 8.95 -26.04
N SER A 283 23.09 10.01 -25.49
CA SER A 283 24.52 10.07 -25.15
C SER A 283 24.76 9.47 -23.75
N PRO A 284 25.96 8.96 -23.44
CA PRO A 284 26.32 8.56 -22.08
C PRO A 284 26.00 9.67 -21.07
N GLY A 285 25.41 9.31 -19.94
CA GLY A 285 24.95 10.25 -18.90
C GLY A 285 23.61 10.93 -19.20
N SER A 286 22.83 10.41 -20.16
CA SER A 286 21.47 10.88 -20.45
C SER A 286 20.41 9.81 -20.20
N LEU A 287 19.16 10.23 -20.15
CA LEU A 287 17.97 9.41 -20.01
C LEU A 287 16.92 9.88 -21.02
N GLY A 288 16.23 8.94 -21.67
CA GLY A 288 15.06 9.21 -22.50
C GLY A 288 13.77 8.90 -21.75
N THR A 289 12.80 9.82 -21.79
CA THR A 289 11.42 9.59 -21.31
C THR A 289 10.43 10.35 -22.18
N THR A 290 9.12 10.11 -22.01
CA THR A 290 8.09 10.86 -22.73
C THR A 290 7.11 11.51 -21.77
N LEU A 291 6.62 12.69 -22.13
CA LEU A 291 5.46 13.32 -21.50
C LEU A 291 4.51 13.74 -22.62
N CYS A 292 3.24 13.33 -22.53
CA CYS A 292 2.25 13.55 -23.59
C CYS A 292 2.74 13.12 -24.98
N GLN A 293 3.58 12.07 -25.05
CA GLN A 293 4.18 11.53 -26.27
C GLN A 293 5.21 12.45 -26.95
N VAL A 294 5.56 13.57 -26.30
CA VAL A 294 6.75 14.37 -26.66
C VAL A 294 7.97 13.70 -26.03
N PRO A 295 9.01 13.38 -26.82
CA PRO A 295 10.28 12.86 -26.31
C PRO A 295 11.02 13.91 -25.49
N ILE A 296 11.51 13.49 -24.33
CA ILE A 296 12.32 14.27 -23.41
C ILE A 296 13.64 13.53 -23.23
N VAL A 297 14.75 14.22 -23.50
CA VAL A 297 16.10 13.75 -23.19
C VAL A 297 16.62 14.57 -22.01
N LEU A 298 16.85 13.93 -20.87
CA LEU A 298 17.40 14.55 -19.67
C LEU A 298 18.87 14.17 -19.52
N SER A 299 19.72 15.11 -19.17
CA SER A 299 21.13 14.87 -18.90
C SER A 299 21.65 15.82 -17.81
N ARG A 300 22.78 15.46 -17.21
CA ARG A 300 23.44 16.30 -16.21
C ARG A 300 24.45 17.24 -16.84
N THR A 301 24.68 18.38 -16.20
CA THR A 301 25.67 19.38 -16.63
C THR A 301 26.40 19.98 -15.44
N ASP A 302 27.69 20.29 -15.59
CA ASP A 302 28.46 21.06 -14.61
C ASP A 302 28.21 22.58 -14.71
N GLY A 303 27.49 23.01 -15.75
CA GLY A 303 27.11 24.40 -15.97
C GLY A 303 25.72 24.76 -15.48
N ASP A 304 25.23 25.93 -15.88
CA ASP A 304 23.86 26.35 -15.60
C ASP A 304 22.83 25.45 -16.28
N ALA A 305 21.67 25.31 -15.64
CA ALA A 305 20.54 24.59 -16.24
C ALA A 305 20.13 25.22 -17.57
N GLN A 306 19.88 24.39 -18.57
CA GLN A 306 19.50 24.80 -19.91
C GLN A 306 18.55 23.79 -20.55
N ILE A 307 17.56 24.30 -21.27
CA ILE A 307 16.63 23.50 -22.05
C ILE A 307 16.72 23.90 -23.52
N GLU A 308 16.82 22.90 -24.38
CA GLU A 308 16.70 23.03 -25.84
C GLU A 308 15.38 22.43 -26.29
N ILE A 309 14.58 23.22 -26.98
CA ILE A 309 13.26 22.84 -27.50
C ILE A 309 13.39 22.77 -29.02
N GLU A 310 13.10 21.60 -29.59
CA GLU A 310 13.00 21.40 -31.03
C GLU A 310 11.52 21.42 -31.43
N PHE A 311 11.17 22.30 -32.37
CA PHE A 311 9.81 22.42 -32.89
C PHE A 311 9.64 21.61 -34.18
N ALA A 312 8.39 21.28 -34.51
CA ALA A 312 8.05 20.47 -35.68
C ALA A 312 8.39 21.14 -37.04
N ASP A 313 8.61 22.45 -37.06
CA ASP A 313 9.10 23.17 -38.25
C ASP A 313 10.63 23.10 -38.43
N GLY A 314 11.32 22.40 -37.51
CA GLY A 314 12.77 22.23 -37.49
C GLY A 314 13.52 23.38 -36.82
N THR A 315 12.83 24.39 -36.29
CA THR A 315 13.46 25.45 -35.50
C THR A 315 13.79 24.95 -34.09
N THR A 316 14.81 25.55 -33.48
CA THR A 316 15.19 25.28 -32.09
C THR A 316 15.20 26.54 -31.26
N ARG A 317 14.86 26.41 -29.98
CA ARG A 317 14.94 27.49 -28.98
C ARG A 317 15.70 27.01 -27.76
N LEU A 318 16.71 27.78 -27.37
CA LEU A 318 17.42 27.61 -26.11
C LEU A 318 16.79 28.49 -25.03
N GLN A 319 16.54 27.89 -23.88
CA GLN A 319 15.97 28.54 -22.70
C GLN A 319 16.86 28.28 -21.48
N PRO A 320 17.24 29.31 -20.71
CA PRO A 320 17.93 29.11 -19.44
C PRO A 320 16.97 28.57 -18.37
N GLY A 321 17.51 27.82 -17.41
CA GLY A 321 16.76 27.26 -16.29
C GLY A 321 16.37 25.80 -16.49
N SER A 322 15.55 25.30 -15.57
CA SER A 322 15.15 23.89 -15.48
C SER A 322 13.64 23.69 -15.62
N SER A 323 12.90 24.69 -16.11
CA SER A 323 11.48 24.56 -16.45
C SER A 323 11.19 25.08 -17.86
N LEU A 324 10.21 24.47 -18.54
CA LEU A 324 9.62 25.03 -19.74
C LEU A 324 8.70 26.19 -19.36
N ASP A 325 8.63 27.21 -20.21
CA ASP A 325 7.62 28.26 -20.03
C ASP A 325 6.18 27.69 -20.14
N ALA A 326 5.21 28.42 -19.58
CA ALA A 326 3.82 28.00 -19.54
C ALA A 326 3.19 27.76 -20.92
N GLU A 327 3.57 28.54 -21.95
CA GLU A 327 3.04 28.38 -23.31
C GLU A 327 3.50 27.05 -23.91
N THR A 328 4.80 26.76 -23.81
CA THR A 328 5.40 25.53 -24.32
C THR A 328 4.91 24.32 -23.54
N SER A 329 4.76 24.46 -22.23
CA SER A 329 4.17 23.40 -21.39
C SER A 329 2.73 23.10 -21.83
N SER A 330 1.93 24.13 -22.09
CA SER A 330 0.57 24.00 -22.62
C SER A 330 0.53 23.30 -23.98
N ASP A 331 1.48 23.57 -24.87
CA ASP A 331 1.60 22.89 -26.17
C ASP A 331 1.86 21.38 -26.00
N VAL A 332 2.76 21.01 -25.08
CA VAL A 332 3.03 19.61 -24.74
C VAL A 332 1.78 18.94 -24.15
N PHE A 333 1.13 19.57 -23.17
CA PHE A 333 -0.09 19.04 -22.54
C PHE A 333 -1.23 18.87 -23.55
N GLY A 334 -1.39 19.86 -24.44
CA GLY A 334 -2.40 19.90 -25.48
C GLY A 334 -2.13 18.95 -26.64
N ARG A 335 -0.95 18.31 -26.70
CA ARG A 335 -0.52 17.44 -27.81
C ARG A 335 -0.70 18.12 -29.17
N THR A 336 -0.36 19.41 -29.25
CA THR A 336 -0.55 20.22 -30.46
C THR A 336 0.32 19.75 -31.63
N GLY A 337 1.41 19.03 -31.32
CA GLY A 337 2.42 18.62 -32.28
C GLY A 337 3.40 19.73 -32.65
N SER A 338 3.34 20.89 -31.99
CA SER A 338 4.30 21.99 -32.22
C SER A 338 5.69 21.65 -31.68
N VAL A 339 5.76 20.99 -30.51
CA VAL A 339 7.01 20.56 -29.88
C VAL A 339 7.36 19.13 -30.33
N ALA A 340 8.50 18.98 -31.02
CA ALA A 340 8.98 17.71 -31.53
C ALA A 340 9.87 16.97 -30.53
N LYS A 341 10.69 17.69 -29.75
CA LYS A 341 11.59 17.11 -28.74
C LYS A 341 12.00 18.17 -27.73
N VAL A 342 12.22 17.75 -26.49
CA VAL A 342 12.83 18.58 -25.44
C VAL A 342 14.12 17.93 -24.96
N THR A 343 15.20 18.70 -24.89
CA THR A 343 16.48 18.27 -24.29
C THR A 343 16.79 19.15 -23.10
N ALA A 344 16.77 18.58 -21.89
CA ALA A 344 17.05 19.27 -20.65
C ALA A 344 18.42 18.87 -20.11
N ARG A 345 19.24 19.88 -19.81
CA ARG A 345 20.54 19.75 -19.14
C ARG A 345 20.41 20.44 -17.79
N VAL A 346 20.44 19.67 -16.70
CA VAL A 346 20.27 20.21 -15.35
C VAL A 346 21.46 19.85 -14.45
N PRO A 347 21.86 20.71 -13.50
CA PRO A 347 22.91 20.39 -12.54
C PRO A 347 22.59 19.13 -11.73
N SER A 348 23.60 18.42 -11.24
CA SER A 348 23.40 17.26 -10.36
C SER A 348 22.55 17.59 -9.13
N GLY A 349 21.71 16.65 -8.73
CA GLY A 349 20.91 16.74 -7.50
C GLY A 349 21.70 16.33 -6.24
N PRO A 350 21.09 16.45 -5.06
CA PRO A 350 21.73 16.13 -3.77
C PRO A 350 22.00 14.64 -3.53
N ASN A 351 21.48 13.73 -4.37
CA ASN A 351 21.49 12.28 -4.15
C ASN A 351 22.49 11.50 -5.01
N ASP A 352 23.59 12.14 -5.42
CA ASP A 352 24.68 11.51 -6.19
C ASP A 352 25.82 10.95 -5.35
#